data_AF-A0A7Y6NL67-F1
#
_entry.id   AF-A0A7Y6NL67-F1
#
_cell.length_a   1.000
_cell.length_b   1.000
_cell.length_c   1.000
_cell.angle_alpha   90.00
_cell.angle_beta   90.00
_cell.angle_gamma   90.00
#
_symmetry.space_group_name_H-M   'P 1'
#
loop_
_entity.id
_entity.type
_entity.pdbx_description
1 polymer ?
#
loop_
_entity_poly.entity_id
_entity_poly.type
_entity_poly.pdbx_seq_one_letter_code
_entity_poly.pdbx_strand_id
1 'polypeptide(L)'
;MKRVWLGVGVVLAGLVLAAWASDFLTMQDERTIFTVRCIGGEWAGERCTGKLAAAPRYRFRALKPHGEVVFWIVGGSEPSGKLSNCVIQDGRNWRCEPSADASRSITLEMAQGTPVAGMPGTLGFHRIPKWRWYLLRQGF
;
A
#
# COMPACT_ATOMS: atom_id res chain seq x y z
N MET A 1 -30.54 -29.53 8.37
CA MET A 1 -30.10 -28.91 7.10
C MET A 1 -29.99 -27.39 7.16
N LYS A 2 -31.05 -26.61 7.45
CA LYS A 2 -30.98 -25.12 7.48
C LYS A 2 -29.87 -24.54 8.39
N ARG A 3 -29.65 -25.12 9.58
CA ARG A 3 -28.58 -24.69 10.51
C ARG A 3 -27.15 -24.94 9.98
N VAL A 4 -26.98 -26.02 9.20
CA VAL A 4 -25.68 -26.34 8.58
C VAL A 4 -25.39 -25.34 7.46
N TRP A 5 -26.38 -25.04 6.61
CA TRP A 5 -26.24 -24.01 5.57
C TRP A 5 -26.05 -22.60 6.13
N LEU A 6 -26.69 -22.27 7.26
CA LEU A 6 -26.42 -21.03 7.99
C LEU A 6 -24.98 -20.98 8.49
N GLY A 7 -24.47 -22.06 9.10
CA GLY A 7 -23.08 -22.15 9.54
C GLY A 7 -22.09 -21.99 8.39
N VAL A 8 -22.34 -22.68 7.26
CA VAL A 8 -21.52 -22.54 6.04
C VAL A 8 -21.54 -21.11 5.51
N GLY A 9 -22.71 -20.47 5.49
CA GLY A 9 -22.85 -19.08 5.06
C GLY A 9 -22.02 -18.11 5.94
N VAL A 10 -22.04 -18.30 7.26
CA VAL A 10 -21.25 -17.48 8.20
C VAL A 10 -19.75 -17.67 7.97
N VAL A 11 -19.29 -18.91 7.79
CA VAL A 11 -17.87 -19.20 7.53
C VAL A 11 -17.41 -18.56 6.22
N LEU A 12 -18.18 -18.70 5.14
CA LEU A 12 -17.86 -18.09 3.85
C LEU A 12 -17.82 -16.56 3.93
N ALA A 13 -18.79 -15.95 4.61
CA ALA A 13 -18.80 -14.50 4.82
C ALA A 13 -17.55 -14.04 5.60
N GLY A 14 -17.16 -14.77 6.65
CA GLY A 14 -15.93 -14.50 7.40
C GLY A 14 -14.67 -14.57 6.55
N LEU A 15 -14.55 -15.57 5.68
CA LEU A 15 -13.41 -15.73 4.77
C LEU A 15 -13.32 -14.59 3.74
N VAL A 16 -14.45 -14.19 3.15
CA VAL A 16 -14.50 -13.07 2.19
C VAL A 16 -14.07 -11.76 2.86
N LEU A 17 -14.56 -11.50 4.08
CA LEU A 17 -14.15 -10.32 4.86
C LEU A 17 -12.65 -10.33 5.18
N ALA A 18 -12.11 -11.49 5.58
CA ALA A 18 -10.68 -11.64 5.85
C ALA A 18 -9.82 -11.44 4.59
N ALA A 19 -10.26 -11.96 3.43
CA ALA A 19 -9.58 -11.76 2.15
C ALA A 19 -9.58 -10.28 1.71
N TRP A 20 -10.68 -9.55 1.93
CA TRP A 20 -10.75 -8.12 1.65
C TRP A 20 -9.89 -7.26 2.60
N ALA A 21 -9.79 -7.68 3.86
CA ALA A 21 -9.03 -6.98 4.90
C ALA A 21 -7.51 -7.19 4.80
N SER A 22 -7.07 -8.30 4.19
CA SER A 22 -5.66 -8.70 4.05
C SER A 22 -4.98 -8.18 2.78
N ASP A 23 -5.61 -7.28 2.04
CA ASP A 23 -5.13 -6.77 0.76
C ASP A 23 -4.93 -7.87 -0.33
N PHE A 24 -5.62 -9.01 -0.19
CA PHE A 24 -5.60 -10.10 -1.18
C PHE A 24 -6.39 -9.72 -2.44
N LEU A 25 -7.59 -9.16 -2.26
CA LEU A 25 -8.44 -8.65 -3.34
C LEU A 25 -7.97 -7.25 -3.78
N THR A 26 -7.04 -7.19 -4.74
CA THR A 26 -6.73 -5.95 -5.48
C THR A 26 -6.83 -6.18 -6.98
N MET A 27 -7.11 -5.13 -7.75
CA MET A 27 -6.95 -5.20 -9.20
C MET A 27 -5.50 -5.57 -9.54
N GLN A 28 -5.29 -6.41 -10.55
CA GLN A 28 -3.98 -7.03 -10.81
C GLN A 28 -2.86 -6.00 -11.04
N ASP A 29 -3.21 -4.83 -11.60
CA ASP A 29 -2.25 -3.78 -11.94
C ASP A 29 -2.19 -2.62 -10.93
N GLU A 30 -3.07 -2.60 -9.93
CA GLU A 30 -3.12 -1.54 -8.92
C GLU A 30 -2.81 -2.04 -7.51
N ARG A 31 -1.99 -1.27 -6.78
CA ARG A 31 -1.64 -1.55 -5.39
C ARG A 31 -1.77 -0.31 -4.52
N THR A 32 -2.49 -0.44 -3.40
CA THR A 32 -2.56 0.62 -2.38
C THR A 32 -1.68 0.25 -1.20
N ILE A 33 -0.79 1.15 -0.81
CA ILE A 33 0.07 1.06 0.36
C ILE A 33 -0.48 1.97 1.44
N PHE A 34 -0.76 1.37 2.60
CA PHE A 34 -1.22 2.07 3.79
C PHE A 34 -0.01 2.41 4.66
N THR A 35 0.20 3.70 4.91
CA THR A 35 1.36 4.19 5.68
C THR A 35 0.96 4.79 7.02
N VAL A 36 1.92 4.89 7.92
CA VAL A 36 1.79 5.52 9.24
C VAL A 36 2.92 6.51 9.48
N ARG A 37 2.66 7.44 10.40
CA ARG A 37 3.65 8.40 10.92
C ARG A 37 3.71 8.33 12.44
N CYS A 38 4.87 8.67 12.99
CA CYS A 38 5.08 8.81 14.42
C CYS A 38 4.88 10.28 14.81
N ILE A 39 3.93 10.57 15.69
CA ILE A 39 3.63 11.94 16.16
C ILE A 39 4.14 12.09 17.58
N GLY A 40 4.92 13.15 17.85
CA GLY A 40 5.45 13.44 19.19
C GLY A 40 6.47 12.40 19.66
N GLY A 41 7.22 11.80 18.74
CA GLY A 41 8.29 10.84 19.00
C GLY A 41 9.06 10.52 17.72
N GLU A 42 9.89 9.49 17.77
CA GLU A 42 10.78 9.08 16.70
C GLU A 42 10.63 7.60 16.38
N TRP A 43 11.13 7.19 15.22
CA TRP A 43 11.18 5.80 14.82
C TRP A 43 12.45 5.13 15.35
N ALA A 44 12.27 4.13 16.21
CA ALA A 44 13.31 3.19 16.63
C ALA A 44 13.11 1.88 15.84
N GLY A 45 13.65 1.85 14.62
CA GLY A 45 13.36 0.79 13.65
C GLY A 45 11.88 0.79 13.27
N GLU A 46 11.17 -0.33 13.46
CA GLU A 46 9.73 -0.45 13.17
C GLU A 46 8.82 0.05 14.31
N ARG A 47 9.39 0.56 15.41
CA ARG A 47 8.64 1.02 16.58
C ARG A 47 8.64 2.54 16.67
N CYS A 48 7.46 3.14 16.75
CA CYS A 48 7.29 4.55 17.08
C CYS A 48 7.37 4.73 18.61
N THR A 49 8.19 5.67 19.09
CA THR A 49 8.30 6.01 20.52
C THR A 49 7.19 6.96 21.00
N GLY A 50 6.54 7.67 20.07
CA GLY A 50 5.41 8.55 20.32
C GLY A 50 4.06 7.90 19.99
N LYS A 51 3.12 8.72 19.49
CA LYS A 51 1.81 8.25 19.05
C LYS A 51 1.85 7.84 17.59
N LEU A 52 1.51 6.58 17.31
CA LEU A 52 1.31 6.09 15.95
C LEU A 52 0.02 6.68 15.38
N ALA A 53 0.07 7.23 14.17
CA ALA A 53 -1.09 7.79 13.49
C ALA A 53 -1.15 7.35 12.02
N ALA A 54 -2.36 7.19 11.50
CA ALA A 54 -2.60 6.97 10.09
C ALA A 54 -1.99 8.12 9.25
N ALA A 55 -1.21 7.76 8.23
CA ALA A 55 -0.61 8.69 7.28
C ALA A 55 -1.21 8.47 5.87
N PRO A 56 -0.82 9.24 4.84
CA PRO A 56 -1.38 9.11 3.50
C PRO A 56 -1.29 7.69 2.94
N ARG A 57 -2.24 7.34 2.07
CA ARG A 57 -2.22 6.05 1.36
C ARG A 57 -1.69 6.32 -0.04
N TYR A 58 -0.68 5.57 -0.46
CA TYR A 58 -0.10 5.70 -1.79
C TYR A 58 -0.69 4.62 -2.67
N ARG A 59 -1.21 4.98 -3.84
CA ARG A 59 -1.65 4.03 -4.85
C ARG A 59 -0.70 4.04 -6.02
N PHE A 60 -0.40 2.85 -6.51
CA PHE A 60 0.46 2.59 -7.66
C PHE A 60 -0.35 1.84 -8.70
N ARG A 61 -0.16 2.19 -9.97
CA ARG A 61 -0.71 1.48 -11.12
C ARG A 61 0.42 1.18 -12.09
N ALA A 62 0.66 -0.11 -12.34
CA ALA A 62 1.64 -0.55 -13.30
C ALA A 62 1.04 -0.57 -14.71
N LEU A 63 1.69 0.10 -15.66
CA LEU A 63 1.31 0.17 -17.06
C LEU A 63 2.37 -0.57 -17.88
N LYS A 64 2.28 -1.90 -17.85
CA LYS A 64 3.26 -2.80 -18.49
C LYS A 64 3.56 -2.47 -19.97
N PRO A 65 2.57 -2.16 -20.84
CA PRO A 65 2.85 -1.81 -22.23
C PRO A 65 3.70 -0.55 -22.42
N HIS A 66 3.69 0.35 -21.45
CA HIS A 66 4.43 1.61 -21.49
C HIS A 66 5.75 1.55 -20.72
N GLY A 67 5.97 0.51 -19.90
CA GLY A 67 7.12 0.48 -18.99
C GLY A 67 7.05 1.60 -17.94
N GLU A 68 5.83 1.94 -17.49
CA GLU A 68 5.59 3.06 -16.59
C GLU A 68 4.80 2.61 -15.36
N VAL A 69 5.05 3.25 -14.22
CA VAL A 69 4.24 3.11 -13.02
C VAL A 69 3.75 4.50 -12.60
N VAL A 70 2.44 4.67 -12.59
CA VAL A 70 1.80 5.92 -12.14
C VAL A 70 1.46 5.77 -10.66
N PHE A 71 1.69 6.82 -9.87
CA PHE A 71 1.37 6.81 -8.45
C PHE A 71 0.66 8.09 -7.99
N TRP A 72 -0.16 7.98 -6.95
CA TRP A 72 -0.89 9.11 -6.38
C TRP A 72 -1.25 8.88 -4.92
N ILE A 73 -1.56 9.97 -4.22
CA ILE A 73 -2.05 9.91 -2.85
C ILE A 73 -3.58 9.74 -2.87
N VAL A 74 -4.08 8.68 -2.25
CA VAL A 74 -5.52 8.36 -2.29
C VAL A 74 -6.32 9.33 -1.42
N GLY A 75 -7.05 10.23 -2.08
CA GLY A 75 -7.80 11.31 -1.46
C GLY A 75 -6.97 12.59 -1.24
N GLY A 76 -5.75 12.65 -1.79
CA GLY A 76 -4.98 13.88 -1.90
C GLY A 76 -5.42 14.73 -3.10
N SER A 77 -5.04 16.00 -3.10
CA SER A 77 -5.26 16.95 -4.20
C SER A 77 -4.05 17.11 -5.11
N GLU A 78 -2.92 16.50 -4.74
CA GLU A 78 -1.68 16.55 -5.49
C GLU A 78 -1.82 15.79 -6.83
N PRO A 79 -1.18 16.29 -7.91
CA PRO A 79 -1.18 15.59 -9.18
C PRO A 79 -0.45 14.25 -9.04
N SER A 80 -0.90 13.24 -9.78
CA SER A 80 -0.21 11.96 -9.88
C SER A 80 1.24 12.14 -10.34
N GLY A 81 2.14 11.31 -9.85
CA GLY A 81 3.50 11.18 -10.33
C GLY A 81 3.68 9.99 -11.25
N LYS A 82 4.77 9.98 -12.00
CA LYS A 82 5.11 8.93 -12.95
C LYS A 82 6.54 8.45 -12.78
N LEU A 83 6.69 7.13 -12.64
CA LEU A 83 7.94 6.43 -12.74
C LEU A 83 8.06 5.86 -14.16
N SER A 84 9.18 6.10 -14.80
CA SER A 84 9.48 5.66 -16.17
C SER A 84 10.59 4.61 -16.16
N ASN A 85 10.87 4.01 -17.32
CA ASN A 85 11.91 3.00 -17.49
C ASN A 85 11.75 1.83 -16.51
N CYS A 86 10.52 1.33 -16.37
CA CYS A 86 10.21 0.27 -15.43
C CYS A 86 10.26 -1.11 -16.09
N VAL A 87 10.93 -2.05 -15.42
CA VAL A 87 10.78 -3.48 -15.67
C VAL A 87 9.56 -3.97 -14.90
N ILE A 88 8.47 -4.26 -15.61
CA ILE A 88 7.17 -4.62 -15.02
C ILE A 88 6.83 -6.07 -15.36
N GLN A 89 6.74 -6.93 -14.34
CA GLN A 89 6.17 -8.26 -14.48
C GLN A 89 4.65 -8.20 -14.37
N ASP A 90 4.16 -7.56 -13.30
CA ASP A 90 2.75 -7.32 -12.96
C ASP A 90 2.62 -6.13 -11.97
N GLY A 91 1.42 -5.78 -11.51
CA GLY A 91 1.19 -4.68 -10.55
C GLY A 91 1.78 -4.88 -9.15
N ARG A 92 2.28 -6.07 -8.84
CA ARG A 92 2.90 -6.46 -7.56
C ARG A 92 4.41 -6.68 -7.69
N ASN A 93 4.93 -6.75 -8.89
CA ASN A 93 6.32 -7.07 -9.19
C ASN A 93 6.83 -6.14 -10.30
N TRP A 94 7.47 -5.05 -9.90
CA TRP A 94 8.04 -4.07 -10.82
C TRP A 94 9.20 -3.32 -10.18
N ARG A 95 10.10 -2.81 -11.02
CA ARG A 95 11.23 -1.97 -10.62
C ARG A 95 11.45 -0.87 -11.65
N CYS A 96 11.64 0.35 -11.20
CA CYS A 96 11.88 1.51 -12.05
C CYS A 96 13.24 2.14 -11.77
N GLU A 97 13.79 2.81 -12.77
CA GLU A 97 14.91 3.72 -12.57
C GLU A 97 14.43 5.03 -11.89
N PRO A 98 15.33 5.77 -11.22
CA PRO A 98 14.98 7.09 -10.69
C PRO A 98 14.46 8.03 -11.78
N SER A 99 13.25 8.57 -11.60
CA SER A 99 12.65 9.57 -12.48
C SER A 99 12.56 10.93 -11.80
N ALA A 100 12.15 11.98 -12.54
CA ALA A 100 11.92 13.31 -11.97
C ALA A 100 10.90 13.32 -10.81
N ASP A 101 9.96 12.36 -10.80
CA ASP A 101 8.93 12.23 -9.77
C ASP A 101 9.33 11.29 -8.61
N ALA A 102 10.53 10.71 -8.64
CA ALA A 102 10.99 9.76 -7.61
C ALA A 102 10.86 10.33 -6.19
N SER A 103 11.17 11.62 -6.02
CA SER A 103 11.10 12.35 -4.74
C SER A 103 9.71 12.45 -4.12
N ARG A 104 8.66 12.24 -4.93
CA ARG A 104 7.26 12.23 -4.48
C ARG A 104 6.73 10.81 -4.21
N SER A 105 7.47 9.78 -4.64
CA SER A 105 7.12 8.38 -4.42
C SER A 105 7.73 7.86 -3.12
N ILE A 106 7.06 6.91 -2.48
CA ILE A 106 7.60 6.16 -1.34
C ILE A 106 8.52 5.00 -1.76
N THR A 107 8.52 4.62 -3.04
CA THR A 107 9.34 3.51 -3.55
C THR A 107 9.55 3.60 -5.06
N LEU A 108 10.61 2.96 -5.55
CA LEU A 108 10.85 2.70 -6.99
C LEU A 108 10.73 1.21 -7.33
N GLU A 109 10.34 0.37 -6.37
CA GLU A 109 10.28 -1.08 -6.54
C GLU A 109 9.17 -1.71 -5.69
N MET A 110 8.41 -2.59 -6.32
CA MET A 110 7.44 -3.45 -5.66
C MET A 110 7.89 -4.89 -5.84
N ALA A 111 8.10 -5.58 -4.72
CA ALA A 111 8.44 -7.00 -4.68
C ALA A 111 7.32 -7.75 -3.96
N GLN A 112 6.66 -8.67 -4.66
CA GLN A 112 5.56 -9.49 -4.12
C GLN A 112 4.42 -8.65 -3.49
N GLY A 113 4.14 -7.48 -4.07
CA GLY A 113 3.11 -6.56 -3.61
C GLY A 113 3.50 -5.75 -2.36
N THR A 114 4.78 -5.78 -1.99
CA THR A 114 5.39 -5.01 -0.93
C THR A 114 6.35 -3.96 -1.50
N PRO A 115 6.21 -2.68 -1.13
CA PRO A 115 7.14 -1.63 -1.56
C PRO A 115 8.49 -1.84 -0.87
N VAL A 116 9.58 -1.75 -1.63
CA VAL A 116 10.94 -1.79 -1.08
C VAL A 116 11.28 -0.40 -0.55
N ALA A 117 11.70 -0.31 0.71
CA ALA A 117 12.01 0.96 1.39
C ALA A 117 13.48 1.36 1.22
N GLY A 118 13.78 2.63 1.47
CA GLY A 118 15.16 3.13 1.60
C GLY A 118 15.90 3.34 0.28
N MET A 119 15.22 3.40 -0.85
CA MET A 119 15.85 3.76 -2.12
C MET A 119 16.21 5.25 -2.17
N PRO A 120 17.41 5.61 -2.65
CA PRO A 120 17.81 7.01 -2.78
C PRO A 120 16.79 7.83 -3.57
N GLY A 121 16.46 9.02 -3.05
CA GLY A 121 15.52 9.92 -3.70
C GLY A 121 14.04 9.54 -3.56
N THR A 122 13.68 8.64 -2.64
CA THR A 122 12.26 8.34 -2.29
C THR A 122 11.90 8.85 -0.90
N LEU A 123 10.60 8.99 -0.63
CA LEU A 123 10.09 9.34 0.68
C LEU A 123 10.22 8.16 1.66
N GLY A 124 10.71 8.44 2.87
CA GLY A 124 10.66 7.49 3.97
C GLY A 124 9.21 7.17 4.36
N PHE A 125 8.92 5.91 4.67
CA PHE A 125 7.59 5.46 5.06
C PHE A 125 7.65 4.26 5.99
N HIS A 126 6.60 4.08 6.78
CA HIS A 126 6.32 2.83 7.49
C HIS A 126 4.99 2.27 7.04
N ARG A 127 4.99 1.00 6.61
CA ARG A 127 3.79 0.31 6.10
C ARG A 127 3.08 -0.41 7.24
N ILE A 128 1.75 -0.40 7.19
CA ILE A 128 0.92 -1.28 8.02
C ILE A 128 -0.16 -1.97 7.20
N PRO A 129 -0.77 -3.05 7.71
CA PRO A 129 -1.95 -3.65 7.09
C PRO A 129 -3.13 -2.68 7.02
N LYS A 130 -3.95 -2.81 5.98
CA LYS A 130 -5.17 -2.03 5.75
C LYS A 130 -6.10 -1.95 6.97
N TRP A 131 -6.40 -3.08 7.61
CA TRP A 131 -7.31 -3.11 8.77
C TRP A 131 -6.79 -2.23 9.92
N ARG A 132 -5.49 -2.31 10.21
CA ARG A 132 -4.85 -1.52 11.27
C ARG A 132 -4.87 -0.03 10.94
N TRP A 133 -4.73 0.31 9.66
CA TRP A 133 -4.80 1.70 9.21
C TRP A 133 -6.19 2.30 9.43
N TYR A 134 -7.26 1.54 9.17
CA TYR A 134 -8.62 1.98 9.43
C TYR A 134 -8.91 2.13 10.93
N LEU A 135 -8.39 1.26 11.79
CA LEU A 135 -8.49 1.41 13.24
C LEU A 135 -7.81 2.70 13.73
N LEU A 136 -6.57 2.97 13.27
CA LEU A 136 -5.86 4.21 13.60
C LEU A 136 -6.62 5.46 13.14
N ARG A 137 -7.32 5.39 12.00
CA ARG A 137 -8.14 6.51 11.51
C ARG A 137 -9.37 6.77 12.39
N GLN A 138 -9.87 5.76 13.08
CA GLN A 138 -10.97 5.87 14.04
C GLN A 138 -10.50 6.27 15.45
N GLY A 139 -9.18 6.37 15.68
CA GLY A 139 -8.60 6.79 16.95
C GLY A 139 -8.23 5.65 17.91
N PHE A 140 -8.29 4.40 17.45
CA PHE A 140 -7.82 3.21 18.18
C PHE A 140 -6.32 3.00 18.04
#